data_AF-K2E5B9-F1
#
_entry.id   AF-K2E5B9-F1
#
_cell.length_a   1.000
_cell.length_b   1.000
_cell.length_c   1.000
_cell.angle_alpha   90.00
_cell.angle_beta   90.00
_cell.angle_gamma   90.00
#
_symmetry.space_group_name_H-M   'P 1'
#
loop_
_entity.id
_entity.type
_entity.pdbx_description
1 polymer ?
#
loop_
_entity_poly.entity_id
_entity_poly.type
_entity_poly.pdbx_seq_one_letter_code
_entity_poly.pdbx_strand_id
1 'polypeptide(L)'
;MQAVLTNPMKLIKSCTDKSKKLPKEVIPYLLKAVDNSDAKTRNEIENHLVKMGETAIPSLINALATSKSTTRALIAMVLIRLGNVSIEPLELAYANNTELQWTATYIISEIKGTQRPLNNVLSLTKALVG
;
A
#
# COMPACT_ATOMS: atom_id res chain seq x y z
N MET A 1 -16.91 26.28 -17.51
CA MET A 1 -17.35 24.95 -17.04
C MET A 1 -16.25 24.39 -16.16
N GLN A 2 -16.35 24.59 -14.85
CA GLN A 2 -15.33 24.17 -13.89
C GLN A 2 -15.61 22.72 -13.55
N ALA A 3 -14.80 21.80 -14.09
CA ALA A 3 -14.82 20.42 -13.64
C ALA A 3 -14.55 20.44 -12.14
N VAL A 4 -15.60 20.22 -11.35
CA VAL A 4 -15.48 20.03 -9.91
C VAL A 4 -14.74 18.70 -9.76
N LEU A 5 -13.40 18.79 -9.71
CA LEU A 5 -12.51 17.76 -9.21
C LEU A 5 -12.95 17.51 -7.76
N THR A 6 -14.00 16.70 -7.63
CA THR A 6 -14.56 16.36 -6.33
C THR A 6 -13.50 15.47 -5.69
N ASN A 7 -12.77 16.03 -4.73
CA ASN A 7 -11.77 15.29 -3.96
C ASN A 7 -12.40 13.94 -3.54
N PRO A 8 -11.82 12.79 -3.91
CA PRO A 8 -12.38 11.47 -3.60
C PRO A 8 -12.66 11.30 -2.09
N MET A 9 -11.89 11.97 -1.24
CA MET A 9 -12.07 11.98 0.21
C MET A 9 -13.33 12.73 0.66
N LYS A 10 -13.76 13.75 -0.11
CA LYS A 10 -15.01 14.49 0.18
C LYS A 10 -16.24 13.61 -0.04
N LEU A 11 -16.19 12.74 -1.06
CA LEU A 11 -17.24 11.76 -1.32
C LEU A 11 -17.30 10.70 -0.22
N ILE A 12 -16.15 10.19 0.24
CA ILE A 12 -16.11 9.19 1.31
C ILE A 12 -16.62 9.76 2.63
N LYS A 13 -16.18 10.97 3.02
CA LYS A 13 -16.69 11.66 4.21
C LYS A 13 -18.21 11.89 4.15
N SER A 14 -18.74 12.21 2.97
CA SER A 14 -20.18 12.37 2.76
C SER A 14 -20.95 11.04 2.83
N CYS A 15 -20.32 9.92 2.49
CA CYS A 15 -20.91 8.59 2.55
C CYS A 15 -20.84 7.97 3.96
N THR A 16 -19.87 8.37 4.80
CA THR A 16 -19.77 7.88 6.19
C THR A 16 -20.81 8.48 7.14
N ASP A 17 -21.36 9.65 6.82
CA ASP A 17 -22.31 10.39 7.67
C ASP A 17 -23.75 9.85 7.57
N LYS A 18 -24.11 9.30 6.40
CA LYS A 18 -25.43 8.71 6.15
C LYS A 18 -25.26 7.20 6.15
N SER A 19 -25.96 6.50 7.04
CA SER A 19 -26.09 5.03 7.14
C SER A 19 -26.35 4.33 5.79
N LYS A 20 -25.33 4.30 4.94
CA LYS A 20 -25.27 3.69 3.63
C LYS A 20 -24.00 2.85 3.68
N LYS A 21 -24.24 1.54 3.70
CA LYS A 21 -23.25 0.48 3.53
C LYS A 21 -22.05 1.01 2.75
N LEU A 22 -20.88 1.07 3.41
CA LEU A 22 -19.63 1.42 2.73
C LEU A 22 -19.60 0.59 1.44
N PRO A 23 -19.37 1.20 0.26
CA PRO A 23 -19.20 0.40 -0.93
C PRO A 23 -18.19 -0.68 -0.59
N LYS A 24 -18.50 -1.94 -0.89
CA LYS A 24 -17.50 -3.04 -0.82
C LYS A 24 -16.23 -2.72 -1.64
N GLU A 25 -16.24 -1.60 -2.36
CA GLU A 25 -15.26 -1.08 -3.29
C GLU A 25 -14.63 0.27 -2.87
N VAL A 26 -14.69 0.70 -1.60
CA VAL A 26 -14.03 1.96 -1.17
C VAL A 26 -12.54 1.94 -1.52
N ILE A 27 -11.86 0.82 -1.28
CA ILE A 27 -10.41 0.68 -1.56
C ILE A 27 -10.13 0.78 -3.06
N PRO A 28 -10.74 -0.04 -3.95
CA PRO A 28 -10.58 0.13 -5.41
C PRO A 28 -10.87 1.53 -5.93
N TYR A 29 -11.93 2.17 -5.42
CA TYR A 29 -12.28 3.54 -5.79
C TYR A 29 -11.18 4.54 -5.41
N LEU A 30 -10.68 4.44 -4.18
CA LEU A 30 -9.58 5.27 -3.68
C LEU A 30 -8.32 5.09 -4.51
N LEU A 31 -7.93 3.84 -4.78
CA LEU A 31 -6.74 3.52 -5.56
C LEU A 31 -6.84 4.06 -6.99
N LYS A 32 -8.01 3.96 -7.63
CA LYS A 32 -8.23 4.54 -8.96
C LYS A 32 -8.11 6.07 -8.96
N ALA A 33 -8.48 6.73 -7.86
CA ALA A 33 -8.37 8.17 -7.75
C ALA A 33 -6.91 8.65 -7.60
N VAL A 34 -5.99 7.81 -7.12
CA VAL A 34 -4.57 8.16 -6.92
C VAL A 34 -3.88 8.63 -8.21
N ASP A 35 -4.16 7.97 -9.34
CA ASP A 35 -3.50 8.23 -10.63
C ASP A 35 -3.70 9.69 -11.11
N ASN A 36 -4.85 10.30 -10.82
CA ASN A 36 -5.21 11.66 -11.27
C ASN A 36 -5.22 12.68 -10.12
N SER A 37 -4.66 12.32 -8.96
CA SER A 37 -4.69 13.14 -7.74
C SER A 37 -3.38 13.89 -7.51
N ASP A 38 -3.51 15.11 -7.00
CA ASP A 38 -2.41 15.90 -6.47
C ASP A 38 -1.84 15.28 -5.17
N ALA A 39 -0.63 15.71 -4.78
CA ALA A 39 0.07 15.13 -3.63
C ALA A 39 -0.71 15.21 -2.32
N LYS A 40 -1.50 16.29 -2.10
CA LYS A 40 -2.31 16.43 -0.90
C LYS A 40 -3.43 15.38 -0.88
N THR A 41 -4.14 15.23 -1.99
CA THR A 41 -5.18 14.21 -2.12
C THR A 41 -4.60 12.79 -1.94
N ARG A 42 -3.43 12.49 -2.53
CA ARG A 42 -2.76 11.19 -2.32
C ARG A 42 -2.43 10.91 -0.85
N ASN A 43 -1.90 11.89 -0.14
CA ASN A 43 -1.61 11.76 1.30
C ASN A 43 -2.88 11.55 2.13
N GLU A 44 -3.99 12.21 1.76
CA GLU A 44 -5.28 11.98 2.41
C GLU A 44 -5.76 10.53 2.20
N ILE A 45 -5.67 10.03 0.96
CA ILE A 45 -6.03 8.64 0.61
C ILE A 45 -5.18 7.65 1.41
N GLU A 46 -3.86 7.82 1.42
CA GLU A 46 -2.93 6.97 2.17
C GLU A 46 -3.30 6.93 3.67
N ASN A 47 -3.51 8.10 4.28
CA ASN A 47 -3.91 8.19 5.68
C ASN A 47 -5.27 7.54 5.96
N HIS A 48 -6.20 7.58 5.00
CA HIS A 48 -7.48 6.92 5.14
C HIS A 48 -7.33 5.39 5.12
N LEU A 49 -6.54 4.87 4.17
CA LEU A 49 -6.27 3.44 4.06
C LEU A 49 -5.54 2.90 5.30
N VAL A 50 -4.59 3.66 5.85
CA VAL A 50 -3.94 3.30 7.13
C VAL A 50 -4.95 3.28 8.28
N LYS A 51 -5.89 4.23 8.33
CA LYS A 51 -6.96 4.23 9.35
C LYS A 51 -7.94 3.07 9.22
N MET A 52 -8.13 2.51 8.02
CA MET A 52 -8.92 1.28 7.83
C MET A 52 -8.24 0.06 8.46
N GLY A 53 -6.93 0.13 8.71
CA GLY A 53 -6.18 -0.91 9.41
C GLY A 53 -6.12 -2.23 8.65
N GLU A 54 -6.10 -3.33 9.40
CA GLU A 54 -5.92 -4.70 8.86
C GLU A 54 -6.98 -5.12 7.84
N THR A 55 -8.20 -4.59 7.95
CA THR A 55 -9.29 -4.90 7.02
C THR A 55 -8.99 -4.49 5.58
N ALA A 56 -8.07 -3.55 5.37
CA ALA A 56 -7.66 -3.11 4.04
C ALA A 56 -6.60 -4.02 3.42
N ILE A 57 -5.86 -4.80 4.21
CA ILE A 57 -4.68 -5.55 3.76
C ILE A 57 -4.99 -6.50 2.59
N PRO A 58 -6.02 -7.36 2.64
CA PRO A 58 -6.28 -8.29 1.52
C PRO A 58 -6.59 -7.57 0.21
N SER A 59 -7.32 -6.45 0.30
CA SER A 59 -7.67 -5.64 -0.88
C SER A 59 -6.44 -4.90 -1.44
N LEU A 60 -5.59 -4.37 -0.57
CA LEU A 60 -4.35 -3.69 -0.94
C LEU A 60 -3.36 -4.63 -1.60
N ILE A 61 -3.18 -5.85 -1.06
CA ILE A 61 -2.31 -6.87 -1.64
C ILE A 61 -2.77 -7.27 -3.03
N ASN A 62 -4.06 -7.54 -3.21
CA ASN A 62 -4.59 -7.86 -4.53
C ASN A 62 -4.35 -6.71 -5.53
N ALA A 63 -4.57 -5.47 -5.10
CA ALA A 63 -4.35 -4.30 -5.93
C ALA A 63 -2.87 -4.02 -6.23
N LEU A 64 -1.93 -4.41 -5.35
CA LEU A 64 -0.50 -4.20 -5.55
C LEU A 64 -0.01 -4.88 -6.84
N ALA A 65 -0.56 -6.06 -7.16
CA ALA A 65 -0.23 -6.82 -8.36
C ALA A 65 -0.70 -6.14 -9.66
N THR A 66 -1.90 -5.55 -9.65
CA THR A 66 -2.57 -5.02 -10.85
C THR A 66 -2.43 -3.51 -11.02
N SER A 67 -1.89 -2.80 -10.03
CA SER A 67 -1.80 -1.33 -10.03
C SER A 67 -0.60 -0.79 -10.81
N LYS A 68 -0.75 0.42 -11.36
CA LYS A 68 0.32 1.19 -12.00
C LYS A 68 1.35 1.70 -10.98
N SER A 69 2.52 2.17 -11.46
CA SER A 69 3.66 2.61 -10.63
C SER A 69 3.28 3.55 -9.48
N THR A 70 2.52 4.62 -9.74
CA THR A 70 2.12 5.59 -8.70
C THR A 70 1.23 4.97 -7.63
N THR A 71 0.19 4.26 -8.06
CA THR A 71 -0.76 3.60 -7.15
C THR A 71 -0.09 2.46 -6.37
N ARG A 72 0.81 1.71 -7.01
CA ARG A 72 1.62 0.65 -6.39
C ARG A 72 2.53 1.21 -5.29
N ALA A 73 3.18 2.35 -5.52
CA ALA A 73 4.00 3.01 -4.52
C ALA A 73 3.19 3.44 -3.29
N LEU A 74 1.99 3.99 -3.50
CA LEU A 74 1.09 4.35 -2.41
C LEU A 74 0.64 3.12 -1.60
N ILE A 75 0.25 2.04 -2.28
CA ILE A 75 -0.13 0.78 -1.63
C ILE A 75 1.04 0.24 -0.78
N ALA A 76 2.25 0.22 -1.33
CA ALA A 76 3.44 -0.21 -0.61
C ALA A 76 3.66 0.64 0.66
N MET A 77 3.55 1.97 0.57
CA MET A 77 3.65 2.86 1.73
C MET A 77 2.58 2.58 2.79
N VAL A 78 1.33 2.34 2.39
CA VAL A 78 0.26 1.96 3.34
C VAL A 78 0.61 0.67 4.06
N LEU A 79 1.03 -0.38 3.33
CA LEU A 79 1.38 -1.68 3.90
C LEU A 79 2.57 -1.58 4.87
N ILE A 80 3.58 -0.77 4.54
CA ILE A 80 4.73 -0.48 5.41
C ILE A 80 4.26 0.22 6.69
N ARG A 81 3.39 1.23 6.57
CA ARG A 81 2.85 1.97 7.72
C ARG A 81 1.92 1.14 8.62
N LEU A 82 1.22 0.15 8.05
CA LEU A 82 0.48 -0.83 8.82
C LEU A 82 1.43 -1.76 9.60
N GLY A 83 2.63 -2.00 9.09
CA GLY A 83 3.69 -2.71 9.79
C GLY A 83 3.55 -4.23 9.76
N ASN A 84 3.89 -4.90 10.86
CA ASN A 84 4.07 -6.36 10.92
C ASN A 84 2.83 -7.16 10.51
N VAL A 85 1.63 -6.61 10.72
CA VAL A 85 0.36 -7.24 10.32
C VAL A 85 0.25 -7.49 8.81
N SER A 86 1.04 -6.77 8.01
CA SER A 86 1.08 -6.94 6.55
C SER A 86 2.03 -8.06 6.10
N ILE A 87 2.95 -8.54 6.95
CA ILE A 87 4.04 -9.46 6.54
C ILE A 87 3.49 -10.82 6.11
N GLU A 88 2.77 -11.51 7.00
CA GLU A 88 2.24 -12.85 6.71
C GLU A 88 1.32 -12.86 5.48
N PRO A 89 0.35 -11.92 5.35
CA PRO A 89 -0.47 -11.82 4.14
C PRO A 89 0.36 -11.58 2.85
N LEU A 90 1.43 -10.79 2.92
CA LEU A 90 2.32 -10.53 1.77
C LEU A 90 3.12 -11.78 1.37
N GLU A 91 3.66 -12.51 2.35
CA GLU A 91 4.41 -13.75 2.11
C GLU A 91 3.50 -14.80 1.46
N LEU A 92 2.29 -14.99 1.99
CA LEU A 92 1.31 -15.92 1.44
C LEU A 92 0.86 -15.56 0.02
N ALA A 93 0.57 -14.28 -0.24
CA ALA A 93 0.06 -13.84 -1.54
C ALA A 93 1.09 -13.94 -2.67
N TYR A 94 2.37 -13.76 -2.36
CA TYR A 94 3.44 -13.73 -3.36
C TYR A 94 4.38 -14.94 -3.33
N ALA A 95 4.10 -15.95 -2.50
CA ALA A 95 4.88 -17.19 -2.44
C ALA A 95 5.09 -17.85 -3.82
N ASN A 96 4.10 -17.76 -4.71
CA ASN A 96 4.13 -18.37 -6.05
C ASN A 96 4.34 -17.37 -7.20
N ASN A 97 4.54 -16.07 -6.91
CA ASN A 97 4.62 -15.01 -7.90
C ASN A 97 6.02 -14.40 -7.95
N THR A 98 6.93 -15.01 -8.72
CA THR A 98 8.34 -14.59 -8.83
C THR A 98 8.51 -13.13 -9.26
N GLU A 99 7.63 -12.62 -10.12
CA GLU A 99 7.68 -11.23 -10.62
C GLU A 99 7.29 -10.19 -9.55
N LEU A 100 6.49 -10.57 -8.56
CA LEU A 100 6.02 -9.65 -7.51
C LEU A 100 6.66 -9.95 -6.14
N GLN A 101 7.37 -11.06 -6.04
CA GLN A 101 8.12 -11.48 -4.87
C GLN A 101 9.15 -10.43 -4.45
N TRP A 102 9.82 -9.76 -5.39
CA TRP A 102 10.77 -8.68 -5.06
C TRP A 102 10.07 -7.51 -4.38
N THR A 103 8.84 -7.15 -4.80
CA THR A 103 8.06 -6.06 -4.19
C THR A 103 7.62 -6.44 -2.79
N ALA A 104 7.12 -7.67 -2.61
CA ALA A 104 6.77 -8.18 -1.28
C ALA A 104 7.99 -8.21 -0.36
N THR A 105 9.12 -8.72 -0.85
CA THR A 105 10.39 -8.77 -0.12
C THR A 105 10.89 -7.38 0.25
N TYR A 106 10.76 -6.40 -0.66
CA TYR A 106 11.08 -5.00 -0.38
C TYR A 106 10.20 -4.44 0.73
N ILE A 107 8.88 -4.55 0.62
CA ILE A 107 7.93 -4.07 1.66
C ILE A 107 8.22 -4.73 3.01
N ILE A 108 8.40 -6.05 3.01
CA ILE A 108 8.75 -6.81 4.21
C ILE A 108 10.10 -6.36 4.76
N SER A 109 11.09 -6.07 3.91
CA SER A 109 12.39 -5.53 4.33
C SER A 109 12.28 -4.12 4.91
N GLU A 110 11.38 -3.27 4.44
CA GLU A 110 11.13 -1.94 5.02
C GLU A 110 10.42 -2.06 6.38
N ILE A 111 9.42 -2.95 6.49
CA ILE A 111 8.73 -3.26 7.74
C ILE A 111 9.70 -3.88 8.77
N LYS A 112 10.53 -4.84 8.37
CA LYS A 112 11.55 -5.45 9.23
C LYS A 112 12.75 -4.52 9.45
N GLY A 113 13.04 -3.63 8.51
CA GLY A 113 14.17 -2.68 8.48
C GLY A 113 13.98 -1.48 9.41
N THR A 114 12.74 -1.21 9.84
CA THR A 114 12.48 -0.43 11.06
C THR A 114 12.95 -1.15 12.34
N GLN A 115 13.51 -2.37 12.22
CA GLN A 115 14.32 -3.10 13.21
C GLN A 115 15.51 -3.84 12.53
N ARG A 116 16.42 -3.15 11.82
CA ARG A 116 17.74 -3.75 11.48
C ARG A 116 18.82 -3.28 12.46
N PRO A 117 19.34 -4.14 13.35
CA PRO A 117 20.72 -4.00 13.78
C PRO A 117 21.64 -4.17 12.55
N LEU A 118 22.67 -3.34 12.47
CA LEU A 118 23.56 -3.13 11.32
C LEU A 118 24.49 -4.32 10.96
N ASN A 119 24.22 -5.54 11.42
CA ASN A 119 25.23 -6.60 11.52
C ASN A 119 25.37 -7.55 10.32
N ASN A 120 24.55 -7.46 9.26
CA ASN A 120 24.65 -8.39 8.11
C ASN A 120 25.22 -7.81 6.80
N VAL A 121 25.84 -6.64 6.81
CA VAL A 121 26.52 -6.08 5.62
C VAL A 121 27.85 -6.80 5.30
N LEU A 122 28.39 -7.60 6.23
CA LEU A 122 29.68 -8.29 6.04
C LEU A 122 29.64 -9.59 5.22
N SER A 123 28.47 -10.12 4.85
CA SER A 123 28.40 -11.37 4.08
C SER A 123 28.56 -11.19 2.56
N LEU A 124 28.44 -9.97 2.04
CA LEU A 124 28.55 -9.70 0.59
C LEU A 124 29.98 -9.40 0.13
N THR A 125 30.88 -8.96 1.02
CA THR A 125 32.27 -8.65 0.65
C THR A 125 33.13 -9.89 0.44
N LYS A 126 32.73 -11.05 0.98
CA LYS A 126 33.45 -12.32 0.79
C LYS A 126 33.14 -13.05 -0.53
N ALA A 127 32.12 -12.62 -1.27
CA ALA A 127 31.73 -13.25 -2.55
C ALA A 127 32.34 -12.56 -3.79
N LEU A 128 33.00 -11.41 -3.62
CA LEU A 128 33.57 -10.61 -4.71
C LEU A 128 35.11 -10.54 -4.70
N VAL A 129 35.76 -11.21 -3.75
CA VAL A 129 37.21 -11.41 -3.73
C VAL A 129 37.49 -12.90 -3.62
N GLY A 130 37.37 -13.58 -4.76
CA GLY A 130 37.79 -14.95 -5.01
C GLY A 130 38.41 -15.02 -6.39
#